data_AF-A0A2H9P2W4-F1
#
_entry.id   AF-A0A2H9P2W4-F1
#
_cell.length_a   1.000
_cell.length_b   1.000
_cell.length_c   1.000
_cell.angle_alpha   90.00
_cell.angle_beta   90.00
_cell.angle_gamma   90.00
#
_symmetry.space_group_name_H-M   'P 1'
#
loop_
_entity.id
_entity.type
_entity.pdbx_description
1 polymer ?
#
loop_
_entity_poly.entity_id
_entity_poly.type
_entity_poly.pdbx_seq_one_letter_code
_entity_poly.pdbx_strand_id
1 'polypeptide(L)'
;MSLEPQELDDLTSKIGRKPTSTELQIVAAEWSEHCSYKSSKKHLKMLPMKGPLVISEKGYDSGVLDVGDGYVITAHIESHNHPSAVEPYGGAATGVGGVIRDILSAGTRPIAIFDSL
;
A
#
# COMPACT_ATOMS: atom_id res chain seq x y z
N MET A 1 -8.68 0.29 -17.09
CA MET A 1 -8.91 1.21 -15.96
C MET A 1 -9.32 2.55 -16.53
N SER A 2 -10.54 2.98 -16.25
CA SER A 2 -11.05 4.28 -16.65
C SER A 2 -11.27 5.10 -15.40
N LEU A 3 -10.76 6.33 -15.39
CA LEU A 3 -11.18 7.34 -14.43
C LEU A 3 -12.68 7.54 -14.54
N GLU A 4 -13.35 7.73 -13.41
CA GLU A 4 -14.74 8.18 -13.42
C GLU A 4 -14.82 9.58 -14.06
N PRO A 5 -15.96 9.96 -14.68
CA PRO A 5 -16.10 11.27 -15.32
C PRO A 5 -15.71 12.44 -14.39
N GLN A 6 -16.09 12.36 -13.11
CA GLN A 6 -15.72 13.35 -12.10
C GLN A 6 -14.20 13.40 -11.84
N GLU A 7 -13.53 12.24 -11.82
CA GLU A 7 -12.07 12.17 -11.61
C GLU A 7 -11.32 12.78 -12.80
N LEU A 8 -11.84 12.62 -14.02
CA LEU A 8 -11.28 13.24 -15.22
C LEU A 8 -11.44 14.77 -15.20
N ASP A 9 -12.61 15.25 -14.79
CA ASP A 9 -12.88 16.69 -14.65
C ASP A 9 -11.97 17.30 -13.57
N ASP A 10 -11.83 16.63 -12.43
CA ASP A 10 -10.94 17.04 -11.34
C ASP A 10 -9.48 17.09 -11.78
N LEU A 11 -9.00 16.07 -12.52
CA LEU A 11 -7.65 16.04 -13.06
C LEU A 11 -7.42 17.23 -14.01
N THR A 12 -8.33 17.43 -14.98
CA THR A 12 -8.23 18.49 -15.99
C THR A 12 -8.22 19.87 -15.33
N SER A 13 -9.07 20.07 -14.33
CA SER A 13 -9.13 21.29 -13.52
C SER A 13 -7.83 21.54 -12.75
N LYS A 14 -7.27 20.51 -12.10
CA LYS A 14 -6.02 20.61 -11.32
C LYS A 14 -4.80 20.95 -12.17
N ILE A 15 -4.69 20.36 -13.37
CA ILE A 15 -3.52 20.57 -14.24
C ILE A 15 -3.68 21.76 -15.19
N GLY A 16 -4.89 22.32 -15.32
CA GLY A 16 -5.16 23.51 -16.13
C GLY A 16 -5.03 23.32 -17.65
N ARG A 17 -4.97 22.08 -18.11
CA ARG A 17 -4.87 21.72 -19.53
C ARG A 17 -5.43 20.32 -19.78
N LYS A 18 -5.55 19.94 -21.06
CA LYS A 18 -5.88 18.57 -21.42
C LYS A 18 -4.74 17.62 -21.00
N PRO A 19 -5.02 16.53 -20.25
CA PRO A 19 -4.02 15.52 -19.93
C PRO A 19 -3.58 14.75 -21.19
N THR A 20 -2.31 14.34 -21.24
CA THR A 20 -1.79 13.39 -22.23
C THR A 20 -2.28 11.97 -21.95
N SER A 21 -2.16 11.06 -22.91
CA SER A 21 -2.53 9.65 -22.72
C SER A 21 -1.74 8.98 -21.59
N THR A 22 -0.44 9.29 -21.48
CA THR A 22 0.42 8.77 -20.41
C THR A 22 -0.02 9.29 -19.03
N GLU A 23 -0.30 10.59 -18.92
CA GLU A 23 -0.79 11.17 -17.66
C GLU A 23 -2.12 10.56 -17.23
N LEU A 24 -3.03 10.31 -18.18
CA LEU A 24 -4.30 9.63 -17.89
C LEU A 24 -4.07 8.22 -17.31
N GLN A 25 -3.13 7.45 -17.88
CA GLN A 25 -2.87 6.08 -17.41
C GLN A 25 -2.20 6.08 -16.03
N ILE A 26 -1.26 6.98 -15.78
CA ILE A 26 -0.62 7.14 -14.47
C ILE A 26 -1.70 7.48 -13.43
N VAL A 27 -2.51 8.51 -13.68
CA VAL A 27 -3.54 8.94 -12.72
C VAL A 27 -4.60 7.86 -12.53
N ALA A 28 -4.99 7.14 -13.58
CA ALA A 28 -5.93 6.02 -13.47
C ALA A 28 -5.41 4.89 -12.56
N ALA A 29 -4.11 4.60 -12.59
CA ALA A 29 -3.51 3.62 -11.68
C ALA A 29 -3.45 4.16 -10.24
N GLU A 30 -2.93 5.36 -10.05
CA GLU A 30 -2.76 6.00 -8.73
C GLU A 30 -4.09 6.28 -8.01
N TRP A 31 -5.16 6.58 -8.75
CA TRP A 31 -6.49 6.87 -8.19
C TRP A 31 -7.43 5.65 -8.18
N SER A 32 -6.92 4.48 -8.54
CA SER A 32 -7.62 3.21 -8.33
C SER A 32 -7.94 2.99 -6.84
N GLU A 33 -8.96 2.19 -6.52
CA GLU A 33 -9.24 1.86 -5.11
C GLU A 33 -8.04 1.17 -4.45
N HIS A 34 -7.32 0.34 -5.20
CA HIS A 34 -6.15 -0.40 -4.74
C HIS A 34 -5.04 0.52 -4.23
N CYS A 35 -4.74 1.63 -4.93
CA CYS A 35 -3.68 2.56 -4.51
C CYS A 35 -4.19 3.66 -3.57
N SER A 36 -5.41 4.18 -3.81
CA SER A 36 -5.89 5.39 -3.13
C SER A 36 -6.64 5.12 -1.83
N TYR A 37 -7.14 3.89 -1.63
CA TYR A 37 -8.02 3.53 -0.52
C TYR A 37 -9.25 4.45 -0.41
N LYS A 38 -9.72 5.02 -1.53
CA LYS A 38 -10.71 6.12 -1.52
C LYS A 38 -12.02 5.76 -0.80
N SER A 39 -12.43 4.49 -0.80
CA SER A 39 -13.60 4.03 -0.07
C SER A 39 -13.32 3.75 1.41
N SER A 40 -12.15 3.20 1.72
CA SER A 40 -11.80 2.67 3.05
C SER A 40 -11.08 3.69 3.97
N LYS A 41 -10.35 4.65 3.41
CA LYS A 41 -9.53 5.64 4.14
C LYS A 41 -10.30 6.40 5.22
N LYS A 42 -11.58 6.70 4.99
CA LYS A 42 -12.44 7.38 5.99
C LYS A 42 -12.66 6.52 7.24
N HIS A 43 -12.72 5.20 7.08
CA HIS A 43 -12.94 4.26 8.17
C HIS A 43 -11.64 3.93 8.89
N LEU A 44 -10.55 3.77 8.15
CA LEU A 44 -9.22 3.45 8.71
C LEU A 44 -8.73 4.52 9.69
N LYS A 45 -9.10 5.79 9.49
CA LYS A 45 -8.80 6.89 10.42
C LYS A 45 -9.37 6.72 11.82
N MET A 46 -10.36 5.85 12.01
CA MET A 46 -10.97 5.59 13.32
C MET A 46 -10.12 4.64 14.18
N LEU A 47 -9.16 3.93 13.59
CA LEU A 47 -8.31 2.98 14.30
C LEU A 47 -7.30 3.72 15.19
N PRO A 48 -6.99 3.20 16.39
CA PRO A 48 -5.95 3.76 17.23
C PRO A 48 -4.57 3.56 16.58
N MET A 49 -3.85 4.66 16.33
CA MET A 49 -2.53 4.63 15.68
C MET A 49 -1.37 5.00 16.61
N LYS A 50 -1.64 5.20 17.91
CA LYS A 50 -0.63 5.63 18.88
C LYS A 50 -0.52 4.61 20.01
N GLY A 51 0.71 4.36 20.43
CA GLY A 51 1.01 3.51 21.58
C GLY A 51 2.45 3.78 22.05
N PRO A 52 2.79 3.41 23.29
CA PRO A 52 4.10 3.71 23.89
C PRO A 52 5.28 3.07 23.13
N LEU A 53 5.04 1.95 22.45
CA LEU A 53 6.06 1.23 21.67
C LEU A 53 5.98 1.52 20.17
N VAL A 54 5.01 2.31 19.72
CA VAL A 54 4.80 2.57 18.29
C VAL A 54 5.73 3.70 17.84
N ILE A 55 6.59 3.42 16.88
CA ILE A 55 7.42 4.42 16.23
C ILE A 55 6.60 5.03 15.07
N SER A 56 5.99 6.18 15.34
CA SER A 56 5.13 6.89 14.37
C SER A 56 5.89 7.94 13.57
N GLU A 57 6.88 7.52 12.78
CA GLU A 57 7.49 8.40 11.77
C GLU A 57 6.79 8.25 10.41
N LYS A 58 6.82 9.32 9.62
CA LYS A 58 6.26 9.28 8.26
C LYS A 58 7.25 8.58 7.33
N GLY A 59 6.72 7.76 6.42
CA GLY A 59 7.49 7.22 5.30
C GLY A 59 7.88 5.75 5.41
N TYR A 60 7.46 5.04 6.46
CA TYR A 60 7.58 3.59 6.51
C TYR A 60 6.38 2.93 5.83
N ASP A 61 6.66 1.94 4.98
CA ASP A 61 5.65 1.07 4.36
C ASP A 61 5.16 -0.03 5.32
N SER A 62 5.61 -0.02 6.58
CA SER A 62 5.35 -1.05 7.58
C SER A 62 5.10 -0.44 8.96
N GLY A 63 4.39 -1.18 9.82
CA GLY A 63 4.28 -0.82 11.23
C GLY A 63 5.58 -1.12 11.96
N VAL A 64 6.10 -0.15 12.73
CA VAL A 64 7.38 -0.25 13.45
C VAL A 64 7.15 -0.17 14.96
N LEU A 65 7.68 -1.15 15.69
CA LEU A 65 7.58 -1.27 17.14
C LEU A 65 8.97 -1.31 17.78
N ASP A 66 9.19 -0.48 18.80
CA ASP A 66 10.34 -0.59 19.70
C ASP A 66 10.16 -1.81 20.61
N VAL A 67 11.18 -2.68 20.66
CA VAL A 67 11.20 -3.88 21.50
C VAL A 67 12.32 -3.86 22.54
N GLY A 68 12.98 -2.72 22.72
CA GLY A 68 14.08 -2.54 23.67
C GLY A 68 15.44 -2.94 23.12
N ASP A 69 16.48 -2.69 23.92
CA ASP A 69 17.88 -3.04 23.63
C ASP A 69 18.41 -2.52 22.28
N GLY A 70 17.81 -1.44 21.77
CA GLY A 70 18.17 -0.86 20.47
C GLY A 70 17.63 -1.63 19.26
N TYR A 71 16.66 -2.53 19.46
CA TYR A 71 16.01 -3.30 18.40
C TYR A 71 14.60 -2.80 18.11
N VAL A 72 14.18 -3.04 16.87
CA VAL A 72 12.81 -2.80 16.40
C VAL A 72 12.24 -4.04 15.72
N ILE A 73 10.93 -4.20 15.78
CA ILE A 73 10.19 -5.14 14.94
C ILE A 73 9.37 -4.35 13.92
N THR A 74 9.52 -4.72 12.66
CA THR A 74 8.65 -4.27 11.57
C THR A 74 7.64 -5.36 11.23
N ALA A 75 6.39 -4.98 11.10
CA ALA A 75 5.31 -5.86 10.68
C ALA A 75 4.55 -5.23 9.51
N HIS A 76 4.28 -6.04 8.50
CA HIS A 76 3.48 -5.66 7.34
C HIS A 76 2.62 -6.84 6.90
N ILE A 77 1.46 -6.53 6.35
CA ILE A 77 0.54 -7.52 5.80
C ILE A 77 -0.02 -7.01 4.49
N GLU A 78 0.08 -7.86 3.47
CA GLU A 78 -0.46 -7.60 2.14
C GLU A 78 -1.44 -8.72 1.74
N SER A 79 -2.18 -8.48 0.67
CA SER A 79 -3.02 -9.48 0.04
C SER A 79 -2.72 -9.52 -1.45
N HIS A 80 -2.84 -10.70 -2.05
CA HIS A 80 -2.59 -10.88 -3.48
C HIS A 80 -3.74 -11.66 -4.14
N ASN A 81 -4.97 -11.30 -3.75
CA ASN A 81 -6.17 -12.11 -3.97
C ASN A 81 -6.49 -12.31 -5.45
N HIS A 82 -6.61 -11.21 -6.21
CA HIS A 82 -7.04 -11.29 -7.60
C HIS A 82 -6.06 -12.07 -8.49
N PRO A 83 -4.74 -11.82 -8.44
CA PRO A 83 -3.81 -12.60 -9.25
C PRO A 83 -3.71 -14.06 -8.80
N SER A 84 -3.73 -14.35 -7.49
CA SER A 84 -3.72 -15.74 -6.99
C SER A 84 -4.97 -16.53 -7.38
N ALA A 85 -6.11 -15.87 -7.57
CA ALA A 85 -7.31 -16.52 -8.09
C ALA A 85 -7.19 -16.88 -9.58
N VAL A 86 -6.39 -16.14 -10.36
CA VAL A 86 -6.16 -16.39 -11.79
C VAL A 86 -5.06 -17.43 -11.99
N GLU A 87 -3.95 -17.29 -11.26
CA GLU A 87 -2.80 -18.18 -11.33
C GLU A 87 -2.19 -18.32 -9.92
N PRO A 88 -2.44 -19.44 -9.21
CA PRO A 88 -2.13 -19.54 -7.79
C PRO A 88 -0.64 -19.48 -7.44
N TYR A 89 0.24 -20.09 -8.24
CA TYR A 89 1.64 -20.24 -7.86
C TYR A 89 2.39 -18.91 -7.95
N GLY A 90 2.33 -18.26 -9.11
CA GLY A 90 2.94 -16.95 -9.33
C GLY A 90 2.20 -15.84 -8.57
N GLY A 91 0.87 -15.92 -8.45
CA GLY A 91 0.11 -14.99 -7.61
C GLY A 91 0.57 -15.00 -6.15
N ALA A 92 0.68 -16.18 -5.54
CA ALA A 92 1.16 -16.30 -4.16
C ALA A 92 2.65 -15.90 -4.04
N ALA A 93 3.50 -16.36 -4.96
CA ALA A 93 4.93 -16.07 -4.92
C ALA A 93 5.24 -14.58 -5.07
N THR A 94 4.52 -13.87 -5.93
CA THR A 94 4.68 -12.42 -6.11
C THR A 94 4.13 -11.63 -4.92
N GLY A 95 3.06 -12.10 -4.28
CA GLY A 95 2.58 -11.56 -3.00
C GLY A 95 3.61 -11.68 -1.88
N VAL A 96 4.22 -12.86 -1.71
CA VAL A 96 5.33 -13.05 -0.76
C VAL A 96 6.52 -12.13 -1.09
N GLY A 97 6.85 -12.00 -2.38
CA GLY A 97 7.90 -11.09 -2.81
C GLY A 97 7.60 -9.61 -2.52
N GLY A 98 6.33 -9.20 -2.56
CA GLY A 98 5.85 -7.85 -2.22
C GLY A 98 6.16 -7.49 -0.77
N VAL A 99 5.53 -8.21 0.16
CA VAL A 99 5.68 -7.97 1.60
C VAL A 99 7.14 -8.05 2.07
N ILE A 100 7.98 -8.91 1.47
CA ILE A 100 9.42 -8.95 1.77
C ILE A 100 10.11 -7.64 1.40
N ARG A 101 9.77 -7.04 0.26
CA ARG A 101 10.37 -5.76 -0.18
C ARG A 101 9.96 -4.60 0.72
N ASP A 102 8.74 -4.60 1.26
CA ASP A 102 8.28 -3.53 2.16
C ASP A 102 9.01 -3.57 3.51
N ILE A 103 9.27 -4.76 4.03
CA ILE A 103 10.12 -4.92 5.22
C ILE A 103 11.55 -4.45 4.95
N LEU A 104 12.10 -4.78 3.77
CA LEU A 104 13.44 -4.32 3.37
C LEU A 104 13.49 -2.79 3.16
N SER A 105 12.43 -2.17 2.61
CA SER A 105 12.36 -0.71 2.41
C SER A 105 12.27 0.04 3.74
N ALA A 106 11.68 -0.58 4.76
CA ALA A 106 11.70 -0.09 6.14
C ALA A 106 13.10 -0.18 6.81
N GLY A 107 14.08 -0.81 6.16
CA GLY A 107 15.47 -0.89 6.63
C GLY A 107 15.74 -2.04 7.61
N THR A 108 14.82 -2.98 7.76
CA THR A 108 14.97 -4.14 8.64
C THR A 108 15.17 -5.44 7.85
N ARG A 109 15.64 -6.49 8.54
CA ARG A 109 15.84 -7.81 7.94
C ARG A 109 14.58 -8.67 8.14
N PRO A 110 13.99 -9.24 7.09
CA PRO A 110 12.92 -10.22 7.23
C PRO A 110 13.38 -11.43 8.04
N ILE A 111 12.61 -11.83 9.06
CA ILE A 111 12.95 -12.96 9.95
C ILE A 111 11.85 -14.04 10.03
N ALA A 112 10.63 -13.72 9.61
CA ALA A 112 9.48 -14.61 9.65
C ALA A 112 8.46 -14.21 8.57
N ILE A 113 7.68 -15.19 8.10
CA ILE A 113 6.58 -15.01 7.15
C ILE A 113 5.41 -15.83 7.68
N PHE A 114 4.21 -15.25 7.60
CA PHE A 114 2.95 -15.88 7.97
C PHE A 114 2.00 -15.81 6.79
N ASP A 115 1.23 -16.86 6.57
CA ASP A 115 0.17 -16.94 5.56
C ASP A 115 -1.22 -17.00 6.22
N SER A 116 -2.18 -16.35 5.58
CA SER A 116 -3.60 -16.35 5.98
C SER A 116 -4.42 -16.76 4.77
N LEU A 117 -4.54 -18.08 4.56
CA LEU A 117 -5.20 -18.71 3.41
C LEU A 117 -6.68 -19.00 3.66
#